data_AF-A0A133YVS7-F1
#
_entry.id   AF-A0A133YVS7-F1
#
_cell.length_a   1.000
_cell.length_b   1.000
_cell.length_c   1.000
_cell.angle_alpha   90.00
_cell.angle_beta   90.00
_cell.angle_gamma   90.00
#
_symmetry.space_group_name_H-M   'P 1'
#
loop_
_entity.id
_entity.type
_entity.pdbx_description
1 polymer ?
#
loop_
_entity_poly.entity_id
_entity_poly.type
_entity_poly.pdbx_seq_one_letter_code
_entity_poly.pdbx_strand_id
1 'polypeptide(L)'
;MKDNILDRVENLLKSKEKYLSEDKKLLKAKVYSDIMTMDKELLKLLLSDEEIKNTFFVKVDDSLIFDKQKFAWLIDSKEFLPDSYTSYTNKIGLTSDREFISNKNDVVLDFPYKDCILEGGQDKDDQKRKEIFYNETIANDEIRRMLDPKVFTNVKKYTSGGVEDCLEFSENDNLIIKGNNLIALASLLKRYEGKVKCIYIDPPYNTGSDSFMYNDKFNRSSWLTFMKNRLLLAKDLLSSDGTIFIQIDENQSHYLKVLCDEIFGEDNFLNEIVWRYRTYVGQVKDYFPKKHDLILWYKKLDKQKFNMQYVGNFEDTPDYNRWKEYLTKDGKIIYGNHPTTDSRFDAYLNKYIKQFGDPKIGDVIYVNKGYVVDDVWEDIIALDAKNKTERISLFSGSGQKPEALLERIMIATTDKNDIVLDYHLGSGTTCAVAHKMGRRYIGIEQMDYIKDITVERLKKVIDGEQGGISKAVDWQGGGSFVYCELMENGNELIREIENADETTIEDVKAKIYRDERIIPYITREELEKVDKDFEELTLEDKKKALIKLIDKNKLYVNYSDIENKDFDISDKDKKFTRSFYEVV
;
A
#
# COMPACT_ATOMS: atom_id res chain seq x y z
N MET A 1 -48.00 30.43 39.15
CA MET A 1 -47.24 30.32 37.89
C MET A 1 -47.95 29.27 37.06
N LYS A 2 -48.22 29.52 35.77
CA LYS A 2 -48.67 28.45 34.88
C LYS A 2 -47.46 27.50 34.72
N ASP A 3 -47.62 26.22 35.03
CA ASP A 3 -46.57 25.23 34.78
C ASP A 3 -46.25 25.26 33.27
N ASN A 4 -44.97 25.44 32.95
CA ASN A 4 -44.50 25.39 31.57
C ASN A 4 -44.72 23.96 31.03
N ILE A 5 -44.88 23.82 29.71
CA ILE A 5 -45.04 22.52 29.06
C ILE A 5 -43.92 21.53 29.43
N LEU A 6 -42.70 22.02 29.67
CA LEU A 6 -41.56 21.21 30.13
C LEU A 6 -41.82 20.59 31.51
N ASP A 7 -42.21 21.39 32.50
CA ASP A 7 -42.49 20.94 33.86
C ASP A 7 -43.65 19.94 33.89
N ARG A 8 -44.68 20.19 33.06
CA ARG A 8 -45.83 19.29 32.92
C ARG A 8 -45.42 17.93 32.37
N VAL A 9 -44.63 17.92 31.29
CA VAL A 9 -44.14 16.68 30.68
C VAL A 9 -43.22 15.93 31.66
N GLU A 10 -42.34 16.64 32.35
CA GLU A 10 -41.43 16.05 33.32
C GLU A 10 -42.20 15.38 34.48
N ASN A 11 -43.15 16.10 35.10
CA ASN A 11 -43.96 15.58 36.18
C ASN A 11 -44.81 14.38 35.75
N LEU A 12 -45.38 14.45 34.54
CA LEU A 12 -46.19 13.37 34.01
C LEU A 12 -45.35 12.10 33.76
N LEU A 13 -44.15 12.23 33.21
CA LEU A 13 -43.23 11.10 33.02
C LEU A 13 -42.74 10.53 34.35
N LYS A 14 -42.44 11.38 35.34
CA LYS A 14 -42.04 10.96 36.70
C LYS A 14 -43.15 10.19 37.44
N SER A 15 -44.40 10.29 37.01
CA SER A 15 -45.49 9.50 37.58
C SER A 15 -45.40 8.00 37.26
N LYS A 16 -44.50 7.58 36.37
CA LYS A 16 -44.28 6.17 36.00
C LYS A 16 -42.88 5.72 36.38
N GLU A 17 -42.80 4.71 37.23
CA GLU A 17 -41.53 4.11 37.68
C GLU A 17 -40.67 3.61 36.52
N LYS A 18 -41.28 3.15 35.41
CA LYS A 18 -40.55 2.67 34.22
C LYS A 18 -39.65 3.74 33.56
N TYR A 19 -39.89 5.02 33.85
CA TYR A 19 -39.09 6.13 33.34
C TYR A 19 -38.11 6.68 34.37
N LEU A 20 -38.02 6.09 35.56
CA LEU A 20 -37.15 6.55 36.63
C LEU A 20 -35.94 5.62 36.82
N SER A 21 -34.79 6.20 37.13
CA SER A 21 -33.63 5.49 37.65
C SER A 21 -33.81 5.16 39.14
N GLU A 22 -32.90 4.36 39.71
CA GLU A 22 -32.87 4.07 41.16
C GLU A 22 -32.84 5.36 42.02
N ASP A 23 -32.19 6.42 41.52
CA ASP A 23 -32.12 7.74 42.15
C ASP A 23 -33.31 8.68 41.80
N LYS A 24 -34.41 8.14 41.24
CA LYS A 24 -35.61 8.87 40.81
C LYS A 24 -35.38 9.98 39.76
N LYS A 25 -34.32 9.86 38.94
CA LYS A 25 -34.09 10.73 37.78
C LYS A 25 -34.72 10.13 36.52
N LEU A 26 -35.15 10.96 35.58
CA LEU A 26 -35.74 10.49 34.32
C LEU A 26 -34.71 9.78 33.42
N LEU A 27 -35.07 8.59 32.95
CA LEU A 27 -34.30 7.80 31.99
C LEU A 27 -34.65 8.23 30.55
N LYS A 28 -33.97 9.26 30.05
CA LYS A 28 -34.21 9.84 28.72
C LYS A 28 -34.20 8.81 27.59
N ALA A 29 -33.23 7.89 27.60
CA ALA A 29 -33.13 6.84 26.59
C ALA A 29 -34.36 5.91 26.57
N LYS A 30 -34.95 5.65 27.73
CA LYS A 30 -36.14 4.80 27.85
C LYS A 30 -37.39 5.52 27.35
N VAL A 31 -37.55 6.81 27.68
CA VAL A 31 -38.63 7.65 27.15
C VAL A 31 -38.50 7.75 25.62
N TYR A 32 -37.28 7.97 25.10
CA TYR A 32 -37.02 8.07 23.66
C TYR A 32 -37.33 6.76 22.91
N SER A 33 -36.92 5.62 23.48
CA SER A 33 -37.26 4.30 22.94
C SER A 33 -38.77 4.09 22.85
N ASP A 34 -39.51 4.48 23.89
CA ASP A 34 -40.97 4.39 23.92
C ASP A 34 -41.64 5.37 22.94
N ILE A 35 -41.05 6.54 22.66
CA ILE A 35 -41.49 7.45 21.59
C ILE A 35 -41.34 6.77 20.22
N MET A 36 -40.17 6.19 19.94
CA MET A 36 -39.86 5.62 18.63
C MET A 36 -40.69 4.38 18.31
N THR A 37 -41.01 3.59 19.34
CA THR A 37 -41.85 2.40 19.23
C THR A 37 -43.35 2.69 19.33
N MET A 38 -43.74 3.95 19.50
CA MET A 38 -45.13 4.37 19.75
C MET A 38 -45.78 3.57 20.90
N ASP A 39 -45.07 3.49 22.03
CA ASP A 39 -45.50 2.73 23.19
C ASP A 39 -46.90 3.15 23.66
N LYS A 40 -47.77 2.16 23.85
CA LYS A 40 -49.18 2.41 24.17
C LYS A 40 -49.37 3.06 25.53
N GLU A 41 -48.52 2.75 26.51
CA GLU A 41 -48.63 3.35 27.84
C GLU A 41 -48.14 4.80 27.83
N LEU A 42 -47.06 5.11 27.11
CA LEU A 42 -46.61 6.47 26.88
C LEU A 42 -47.72 7.30 26.24
N LEU A 43 -48.31 6.83 25.14
CA LEU A 43 -49.36 7.56 24.44
C LEU A 43 -50.59 7.81 25.33
N LYS A 44 -51.03 6.80 26.10
CA LYS A 44 -52.11 6.95 27.08
C LYS A 44 -51.76 7.98 28.16
N LEU A 45 -50.51 7.95 28.63
CA LEU A 45 -50.03 8.89 29.63
C LEU A 45 -50.08 10.32 29.08
N LEU A 46 -49.53 10.57 27.90
CA LEU A 46 -49.52 11.90 27.28
C LEU A 46 -50.93 12.42 26.95
N LEU A 47 -51.86 11.54 26.55
CA LEU A 47 -53.26 11.89 26.31
C LEU A 47 -54.04 12.25 27.59
N SER A 48 -53.52 11.91 28.77
CA SER A 48 -54.18 12.19 30.04
C SER A 48 -54.06 13.64 30.51
N ASP A 49 -53.12 14.40 29.95
CA ASP A 49 -52.97 15.84 30.20
C ASP A 49 -53.42 16.62 28.96
N GLU A 50 -54.43 17.47 29.12
CA GLU A 50 -55.05 18.21 28.01
C GLU A 50 -54.08 19.22 27.35
N GLU A 51 -53.12 19.79 28.09
CA GLU A 51 -52.18 20.77 27.55
C GLU A 51 -51.06 20.09 26.73
N ILE A 52 -50.57 18.94 27.21
CA ILE A 52 -49.65 18.05 26.47
C ILE A 52 -50.35 17.49 25.22
N LYS A 53 -51.58 17.01 25.36
CA LYS A 53 -52.40 16.53 24.25
C LYS A 53 -52.56 17.59 23.16
N ASN A 54 -52.97 18.81 23.51
CA ASN A 54 -53.13 19.91 22.54
C ASN A 54 -51.80 20.37 21.91
N THR A 55 -50.67 20.14 22.58
CA THR A 55 -49.35 20.54 22.08
C THR A 55 -48.73 19.51 21.14
N PHE A 56 -48.88 18.22 21.43
CA PHE A 56 -48.17 17.13 20.77
C PHE A 56 -49.06 16.17 20.00
N PHE A 57 -50.37 16.42 19.94
CA PHE A 57 -51.28 15.65 19.09
C PHE A 57 -52.01 16.57 18.13
N VAL A 58 -52.15 16.11 16.89
CA VAL A 58 -52.90 16.80 15.85
C VAL A 58 -54.19 16.02 15.59
N LYS A 59 -55.33 16.71 15.63
CA LYS A 59 -56.62 16.11 15.27
C LYS A 59 -56.77 16.11 13.76
N VAL A 60 -56.97 14.93 13.18
CA VAL A 60 -57.27 14.73 11.76
C VAL A 60 -58.57 13.93 11.71
N ASP A 61 -59.65 14.56 11.23
CA ASP A 61 -61.02 14.06 11.31
C ASP A 61 -61.39 13.61 12.75
N ASP A 62 -61.76 12.34 12.93
CA ASP A 62 -62.12 11.76 14.22
C ASP A 62 -60.92 11.13 14.96
N SER A 63 -59.71 11.24 14.42
CA SER A 63 -58.48 10.64 14.98
C SER A 63 -57.52 11.66 15.57
N LEU A 64 -56.83 11.30 16.64
CA LEU A 64 -55.70 12.05 17.21
C LEU A 64 -54.39 11.38 16.80
N ILE A 65 -53.53 12.13 16.11
CA ILE A 65 -52.23 11.66 15.64
C ILE A 65 -51.14 12.26 16.52
N PHE A 66 -50.28 11.42 17.09
CA PHE A 66 -49.14 11.86 17.91
C PHE A 66 -48.01 12.41 17.04
N ASP A 67 -47.61 13.66 17.28
CA ASP A 67 -46.43 14.28 16.67
C ASP A 67 -45.16 13.82 17.38
N LYS A 68 -44.72 12.61 17.03
CA LYS A 68 -43.55 11.97 17.65
C LYS A 68 -42.26 12.77 17.44
N GLN A 69 -42.14 13.52 16.35
CA GLN A 69 -40.95 14.31 16.05
C GLN A 69 -40.87 15.53 16.98
N LYS A 70 -41.99 16.25 17.13
CA LYS A 70 -42.10 17.40 18.02
C LYS A 70 -41.90 17.02 19.49
N PHE A 71 -42.44 15.88 19.91
CA PHE A 71 -42.25 15.41 21.28
C PHE A 71 -40.82 14.90 21.54
N ALA A 72 -40.22 14.15 20.59
CA ALA A 72 -38.82 13.76 20.68
C ALA A 72 -37.89 14.98 20.80
N TRP A 73 -38.16 16.03 20.04
CA TRP A 73 -37.39 17.28 20.11
C TRP A 73 -37.47 17.95 21.49
N LEU A 74 -38.64 17.94 22.15
CA LEU A 74 -38.80 18.46 23.50
C LEU A 74 -37.91 17.69 24.51
N ILE A 75 -37.97 16.36 24.46
CA ILE A 75 -37.16 15.48 25.31
C ILE A 75 -35.66 15.66 25.04
N ASP A 76 -35.30 16.01 23.80
CA ASP A 76 -33.92 16.28 23.39
C ASP A 76 -33.39 17.69 23.72
N SER A 77 -34.26 18.60 24.14
CA SER A 77 -33.87 19.98 24.43
C SER A 77 -32.99 20.11 25.69
N LYS A 78 -32.02 21.04 25.65
CA LYS A 78 -31.14 21.36 26.80
C LYS A 78 -31.90 21.91 28.01
N GLU A 79 -33.06 22.53 27.76
CA GLU A 79 -33.93 23.06 28.81
C GLU A 79 -34.66 21.96 29.59
N PHE A 80 -34.89 20.79 28.97
CA PHE A 80 -35.55 19.66 29.63
C PHE A 80 -34.63 18.95 30.64
N LEU A 81 -33.32 18.82 30.35
CA LEU A 81 -32.30 18.27 31.26
C LEU A 81 -30.91 18.92 31.01
N PRO A 82 -30.42 19.80 31.90
CA PRO A 82 -29.23 20.63 31.63
C PRO A 82 -27.86 19.92 31.69
N ASP A 83 -27.75 18.68 32.20
CA ASP A 83 -26.45 18.02 32.44
C ASP A 83 -25.85 17.26 31.23
N SER A 84 -26.36 17.41 30.01
CA SER A 84 -25.83 16.75 28.80
C SER A 84 -24.89 17.68 28.02
N TYR A 85 -23.61 17.75 28.41
CA TYR A 85 -22.67 18.74 27.87
C TYR A 85 -22.20 18.53 26.42
N THR A 86 -22.54 17.43 25.73
CA THR A 86 -22.38 17.28 24.27
C THR A 86 -23.42 16.29 23.71
N SER A 87 -23.74 16.36 22.41
CA SER A 87 -24.53 15.31 21.71
C SER A 87 -23.69 14.11 21.25
N TYR A 88 -22.39 14.09 21.58
CA TYR A 88 -21.44 13.12 21.05
C TYR A 88 -20.70 12.43 22.20
N THR A 89 -20.89 11.13 22.31
CA THR A 89 -20.27 10.27 23.33
C THR A 89 -18.77 10.16 23.10
N ASN A 90 -17.93 10.98 23.77
CA ASN A 90 -16.46 10.84 23.92
C ASN A 90 -15.62 10.43 22.68
N LYS A 91 -16.16 10.50 21.46
CA LYS A 91 -15.55 10.04 20.22
C LYS A 91 -15.45 11.23 19.28
N ILE A 92 -14.24 11.50 18.80
CA ILE A 92 -14.00 12.49 17.75
C ILE A 92 -14.21 11.77 16.41
N GLY A 93 -14.89 12.41 15.44
CA GLY A 93 -15.12 11.82 14.14
C GLY A 93 -15.98 12.69 13.23
N LEU A 94 -15.99 12.36 11.93
CA LEU A 94 -16.89 12.99 10.97
C LEU A 94 -18.32 12.48 11.19
N THR A 95 -19.30 13.36 11.07
CA THR A 95 -20.71 13.00 11.23
C THR A 95 -21.51 13.46 10.02
N SER A 96 -22.54 12.69 9.69
CA SER A 96 -23.57 13.05 8.73
C SER A 96 -24.90 12.84 9.45
N ASP A 97 -25.70 13.90 9.55
CA ASP A 97 -26.95 13.90 10.32
C ASP A 97 -26.80 13.53 11.80
N ARG A 98 -25.69 13.97 12.43
CA ARG A 98 -25.34 13.74 13.85
C ARG A 98 -25.05 12.28 14.23
N GLU A 99 -25.01 11.38 13.26
CA GLU A 99 -24.42 10.05 13.42
C GLU A 99 -22.99 10.05 12.93
N PHE A 100 -22.10 9.33 13.63
CA PHE A 100 -20.75 9.12 13.12
C PHE A 100 -20.81 8.42 11.77
N ILE A 101 -20.09 8.97 10.81
CA ILE A 101 -19.88 8.40 9.48
C ILE A 101 -19.29 6.99 9.60
N SER A 102 -18.44 6.73 10.62
CA SER A 102 -17.91 5.38 10.92
C SER A 102 -18.95 4.36 11.40
N ASN A 103 -20.16 4.79 11.79
CA ASN A 103 -21.24 3.89 12.18
C ASN A 103 -22.23 3.63 11.03
N LYS A 104 -22.07 4.31 9.89
CA LYS A 104 -22.86 4.10 8.68
C LYS A 104 -22.13 3.12 7.79
N ASN A 105 -22.79 2.01 7.44
CA ASN A 105 -22.27 1.05 6.46
C ASN A 105 -22.23 1.64 5.03
N ASP A 106 -22.82 2.81 4.82
CA ASP A 106 -22.95 3.48 3.52
C ASP A 106 -21.85 4.55 3.29
N VAL A 107 -20.82 4.60 4.14
CA VAL A 107 -19.69 5.52 3.95
C VAL A 107 -18.55 4.78 3.30
N VAL A 108 -18.20 5.23 2.09
CA VAL A 108 -17.04 4.78 1.35
C VAL A 108 -16.08 5.95 1.14
N LEU A 109 -14.78 5.68 1.08
CA LEU A 109 -13.84 6.63 0.49
C LEU A 109 -14.19 6.77 -0.98
N ASP A 110 -14.82 7.85 -1.42
CA ASP A 110 -15.21 8.03 -2.82
C ASP A 110 -14.25 8.99 -3.54
N PHE A 111 -13.87 8.65 -4.76
CA PHE A 111 -13.05 9.49 -5.64
C PHE A 111 -13.23 9.09 -7.11
N PRO A 112 -13.01 10.01 -8.06
CA PRO A 112 -13.17 9.72 -9.48
C PRO A 112 -12.34 8.50 -9.91
N TYR A 113 -12.98 7.61 -10.68
CA TYR A 113 -12.37 6.37 -11.20
C TYR A 113 -12.00 5.32 -10.14
N LYS A 114 -12.52 5.43 -8.91
CA LYS A 114 -12.32 4.41 -7.86
C LYS A 114 -12.71 3.01 -8.32
N ASP A 115 -13.77 2.88 -9.11
CA ASP A 115 -14.29 1.61 -9.63
C ASP A 115 -13.66 1.23 -10.98
N CYS A 116 -12.41 1.66 -11.20
CA CYS A 116 -11.65 1.35 -12.39
C CYS A 116 -10.32 0.67 -12.06
N ILE A 117 -9.82 -0.07 -13.05
CA ILE A 117 -8.44 -0.52 -13.13
C ILE A 117 -7.67 0.45 -14.03
N LEU A 118 -6.52 0.93 -13.53
CA LEU A 118 -5.55 1.73 -14.27
C LEU A 118 -4.26 0.94 -14.49
N GLU A 119 -4.05 0.55 -15.74
CA GLU A 119 -2.88 -0.24 -16.17
C GLU A 119 -1.56 0.52 -15.94
N GLY A 120 -1.49 1.80 -16.34
CA GLY A 120 -0.30 2.66 -16.16
C GLY A 120 0.94 2.14 -16.91
N GLY A 121 0.81 1.82 -18.20
CA GLY A 121 1.86 1.20 -19.00
C GLY A 121 2.78 2.21 -19.72
N GLN A 122 3.77 2.75 -19.01
CA GLN A 122 4.90 3.49 -19.57
C GLN A 122 6.14 2.58 -19.55
N ASP A 123 6.78 2.35 -20.70
CA ASP A 123 7.95 1.46 -20.84
C ASP A 123 9.26 2.21 -21.12
N LYS A 124 9.16 3.47 -21.59
CA LYS A 124 10.28 4.37 -21.89
C LYS A 124 10.09 5.76 -21.31
N ASP A 125 11.20 6.43 -21.01
CA ASP A 125 11.19 7.74 -20.34
C ASP A 125 10.57 8.85 -21.17
N ASP A 126 10.70 8.78 -22.49
CA ASP A 126 10.22 9.77 -23.46
C ASP A 126 8.75 9.55 -23.87
N GLN A 127 8.15 8.42 -23.48
CA GLN A 127 6.79 8.07 -23.87
C GLN A 127 5.74 8.77 -22.99
N LYS A 128 4.94 9.66 -23.58
CA LYS A 128 3.77 10.26 -22.93
C LYS A 128 2.50 9.55 -23.42
N ARG A 129 1.84 8.77 -22.54
CA ARG A 129 0.62 8.02 -22.87
C ARG A 129 -0.62 8.66 -22.24
N LYS A 130 -1.75 8.60 -22.93
CA LYS A 130 -3.07 8.88 -22.33
C LYS A 130 -3.47 7.66 -21.51
N GLU A 131 -3.64 7.87 -20.20
CA GLU A 131 -4.08 6.83 -19.26
C GLU A 131 -5.43 6.23 -19.66
N ILE A 132 -5.54 4.91 -19.56
CA ILE A 132 -6.75 4.15 -19.86
C ILE A 132 -7.32 3.58 -18.56
N PHE A 133 -8.59 3.90 -18.30
CA PHE A 133 -9.33 3.42 -17.15
C PHE A 133 -10.36 2.40 -17.60
N TYR A 134 -10.27 1.18 -17.06
CA TYR A 134 -11.23 0.11 -17.31
C TYR A 134 -12.22 0.05 -16.16
N ASN A 135 -13.49 0.34 -16.39
CA ASN A 135 -14.51 0.24 -15.35
C ASN A 135 -14.74 -1.22 -14.97
N GLU A 136 -14.74 -1.54 -13.68
CA GLU A 136 -14.80 -2.92 -13.16
C GLU A 136 -16.06 -3.69 -13.57
N THR A 137 -17.17 -2.98 -13.77
CA THR A 137 -18.46 -3.58 -14.17
C THR A 137 -18.57 -3.70 -15.69
N ILE A 138 -18.26 -2.62 -16.42
CA ILE A 138 -18.47 -2.55 -17.87
C ILE A 138 -17.38 -3.33 -18.63
N ALA A 139 -16.13 -3.24 -18.18
CA ALA A 139 -14.96 -3.84 -18.84
C ALA A 139 -14.44 -5.07 -18.08
N ASN A 140 -15.36 -5.85 -17.51
CA ASN A 140 -15.03 -6.96 -16.61
C ASN A 140 -14.19 -8.03 -17.32
N ASP A 141 -14.54 -8.38 -18.56
CA ASP A 141 -13.85 -9.41 -19.33
C ASP A 141 -12.44 -8.93 -19.75
N GLU A 142 -12.28 -7.67 -20.13
CA GLU A 142 -10.99 -7.05 -20.42
C GLU A 142 -10.09 -7.05 -19.17
N ILE A 143 -10.64 -6.67 -18.02
CA ILE A 143 -9.90 -6.65 -16.74
C ILE A 143 -9.45 -8.06 -16.35
N ARG A 144 -10.34 -9.05 -16.46
CA ARG A 144 -9.97 -10.46 -16.17
C ARG A 144 -8.81 -10.90 -17.05
N ARG A 145 -8.91 -10.69 -18.36
CA ARG A 145 -7.82 -11.03 -19.29
C ARG A 145 -6.53 -10.27 -18.97
N MET A 146 -6.62 -9.00 -18.59
CA MET A 146 -5.46 -8.19 -18.20
C MET A 146 -4.76 -8.74 -16.96
N LEU A 147 -5.52 -9.20 -15.96
CA LEU A 147 -4.98 -9.68 -14.68
C LEU A 147 -4.70 -11.20 -14.66
N ASP A 148 -5.09 -11.93 -15.69
CA ASP A 148 -4.76 -13.35 -15.81
C ASP A 148 -3.23 -13.59 -15.84
N PRO A 149 -2.74 -14.76 -15.38
CA PRO A 149 -1.32 -15.09 -15.44
C PRO A 149 -0.76 -14.95 -16.86
N LYS A 150 0.44 -14.40 -17.00
CA LYS A 150 1.08 -14.12 -18.30
C LYS A 150 2.19 -15.11 -18.64
N VAL A 151 2.49 -15.23 -19.93
CA VAL A 151 3.65 -15.98 -20.42
C VAL A 151 4.93 -15.19 -20.12
N PHE A 152 5.98 -15.89 -19.69
CA PHE A 152 7.31 -15.31 -19.49
C PHE A 152 8.21 -15.64 -20.69
N THR A 153 8.99 -14.66 -21.12
CA THR A 153 9.98 -14.80 -22.19
C THR A 153 11.33 -14.21 -21.78
N ASN A 154 12.34 -14.30 -22.67
CA ASN A 154 13.69 -13.79 -22.48
C ASN A 154 14.36 -14.29 -21.18
N VAL A 155 14.04 -15.54 -20.81
CA VAL A 155 14.43 -16.10 -19.52
C VAL A 155 15.92 -16.41 -19.46
N LYS A 156 16.59 -15.87 -18.45
CA LYS A 156 18.03 -16.05 -18.18
C LYS A 156 18.28 -16.26 -16.70
N LYS A 157 19.22 -17.14 -16.34
CA LYS A 157 19.72 -17.27 -14.96
C LYS A 157 21.11 -16.65 -14.87
N TYR A 158 21.28 -15.74 -13.92
CA TYR A 158 22.55 -15.10 -13.61
C TYR A 158 23.14 -15.79 -12.38
N THR A 159 24.34 -16.33 -12.52
CA THR A 159 25.09 -17.03 -11.47
C THR A 159 26.51 -16.46 -11.40
N SER A 160 27.29 -16.85 -10.40
CA SER A 160 28.72 -16.52 -10.34
C SER A 160 29.54 -17.17 -11.48
N GLY A 161 29.00 -18.19 -12.14
CA GLY A 161 29.60 -18.84 -13.31
C GLY A 161 29.28 -18.14 -14.65
N GLY A 162 28.41 -17.14 -14.64
CA GLY A 162 27.99 -16.41 -15.84
C GLY A 162 26.47 -16.41 -16.05
N VAL A 163 26.07 -16.27 -17.32
CA VAL A 163 24.66 -16.24 -17.71
C VAL A 163 24.30 -17.56 -18.40
N GLU A 164 23.25 -18.20 -17.91
CA GLU A 164 22.79 -19.51 -18.36
C GLU A 164 21.33 -19.43 -18.82
N ASP A 165 20.95 -20.35 -19.71
CA ASP A 165 19.53 -20.55 -20.03
C ASP A 165 18.81 -21.19 -18.84
N CYS A 166 17.64 -20.65 -18.49
CA CYS A 166 16.79 -21.21 -17.44
C CYS A 166 15.55 -21.84 -18.07
N LEU A 167 15.45 -23.16 -18.03
CA LEU A 167 14.28 -23.89 -18.55
C LEU A 167 13.22 -24.15 -17.47
N GLU A 168 13.61 -24.12 -16.20
CA GLU A 168 12.76 -24.47 -15.07
C GLU A 168 13.00 -23.51 -13.91
N PHE A 169 11.93 -23.04 -13.27
CA PHE A 169 11.99 -22.15 -12.11
C PHE A 169 11.91 -22.95 -10.81
N SER A 170 12.88 -22.76 -9.91
CA SER A 170 12.91 -23.40 -8.59
C SER A 170 12.22 -22.54 -7.52
N GLU A 171 11.69 -23.18 -6.47
CA GLU A 171 11.22 -22.47 -5.28
C GLU A 171 12.30 -21.56 -4.69
N ASN A 172 13.57 -21.96 -4.72
CA ASN A 172 14.65 -21.18 -4.11
C ASN A 172 15.23 -20.09 -5.02
N ASP A 173 14.71 -19.94 -6.25
CA ASP A 173 15.21 -18.92 -7.17
C ASP A 173 14.74 -17.52 -6.75
N ASN A 174 15.67 -16.56 -6.81
CA ASN A 174 15.34 -15.14 -6.80
C ASN A 174 14.85 -14.72 -8.17
N LEU A 175 13.97 -13.72 -8.23
CA LEU A 175 13.27 -13.37 -9.47
C LEU A 175 13.33 -11.87 -9.76
N ILE A 176 13.66 -11.53 -11.00
CA ILE A 176 13.59 -10.17 -11.55
C ILE A 176 12.70 -10.23 -12.78
N ILE A 177 11.62 -9.45 -12.79
CA ILE A 177 10.64 -9.40 -13.89
C ILE A 177 10.73 -8.03 -14.55
N LYS A 178 10.93 -8.01 -15.87
CA LYS A 178 10.65 -6.84 -16.70
C LYS A 178 9.19 -6.86 -17.15
N GLY A 179 8.45 -5.79 -16.87
CA GLY A 179 7.09 -5.62 -17.34
C GLY A 179 6.25 -4.75 -16.43
N ASN A 180 5.02 -4.43 -16.86
CA ASN A 180 4.10 -3.63 -16.06
C ASN A 180 3.85 -4.28 -14.69
N ASN A 181 4.05 -3.51 -13.62
CA ASN A 181 3.99 -4.03 -12.26
C ASN A 181 2.58 -4.51 -11.83
N LEU A 182 1.49 -3.93 -12.33
CA LEU A 182 0.14 -4.42 -12.03
C LEU A 182 -0.05 -5.84 -12.57
N ILE A 183 0.34 -6.05 -13.84
CA ILE A 183 0.18 -7.32 -14.54
C ILE A 183 1.15 -8.38 -13.99
N ALA A 184 2.38 -7.97 -13.66
CA ALA A 184 3.34 -8.85 -13.00
C ALA A 184 2.86 -9.28 -11.61
N LEU A 185 2.35 -8.36 -10.79
CA LEU A 185 1.78 -8.69 -9.47
C LEU A 185 0.63 -9.70 -9.59
N ALA A 186 -0.28 -9.48 -10.54
CA ALA A 186 -1.40 -10.39 -10.79
C ALA A 186 -0.91 -11.79 -11.21
N SER A 187 0.11 -11.83 -12.08
CA SER A 187 0.76 -13.07 -12.50
C SER A 187 1.46 -13.80 -11.35
N LEU A 188 2.04 -13.08 -10.40
CA LEU A 188 2.71 -13.67 -9.23
C LEU A 188 1.74 -14.36 -8.27
N LEU A 189 0.48 -13.93 -8.20
CA LEU A 189 -0.51 -14.49 -7.25
C LEU A 189 -0.62 -16.01 -7.38
N LYS A 190 -0.65 -16.54 -8.60
CA LYS A 190 -0.76 -17.99 -8.85
C LYS A 190 0.31 -18.82 -8.13
N ARG A 191 1.49 -18.26 -7.85
CA ARG A 191 2.61 -18.94 -7.17
C ARG A 191 2.85 -18.44 -5.76
N TYR A 192 2.66 -17.14 -5.51
CA TYR A 192 3.15 -16.44 -4.32
C TYR A 192 2.06 -15.82 -3.43
N GLU A 193 0.78 -16.04 -3.72
CA GLU A 193 -0.31 -15.64 -2.83
C GLU A 193 -0.05 -16.10 -1.39
N GLY A 194 -0.11 -15.17 -0.43
CA GLY A 194 0.13 -15.46 0.97
C GLY A 194 1.57 -15.81 1.36
N LYS A 195 2.58 -15.61 0.49
CA LYS A 195 3.97 -16.07 0.75
C LYS A 195 4.98 -14.95 0.98
N VAL A 196 4.68 -13.70 0.63
CA VAL A 196 5.63 -12.59 0.73
C VAL A 196 5.72 -12.10 2.19
N LYS A 197 6.94 -11.99 2.73
CA LYS A 197 7.14 -11.57 4.11
C LYS A 197 7.16 -10.05 4.27
N CYS A 198 7.91 -9.38 3.40
CA CYS A 198 8.10 -7.95 3.44
C CYS A 198 7.95 -7.38 2.04
N ILE A 199 7.14 -6.34 1.90
CA ILE A 199 7.09 -5.50 0.71
C ILE A 199 7.71 -4.16 1.05
N TYR A 200 8.62 -3.69 0.22
CA TYR A 200 9.09 -2.31 0.24
C TYR A 200 8.84 -1.71 -1.13
N ILE A 201 8.25 -0.52 -1.17
CA ILE A 201 8.06 0.22 -2.42
C ILE A 201 8.38 1.69 -2.25
N ASP A 202 8.86 2.26 -3.35
CA ASP A 202 9.15 3.68 -3.54
C ASP A 202 8.40 4.16 -4.80
N PRO A 203 7.06 4.28 -4.73
CA PRO A 203 6.23 4.68 -5.87
C PRO A 203 6.52 6.11 -6.33
N PRO A 204 6.01 6.56 -7.49
CA PRO A 204 6.11 7.95 -7.92
C PRO A 204 5.43 8.90 -6.92
N TYR A 205 6.09 10.00 -6.57
CA TYR A 205 5.62 10.93 -5.54
C TYR A 205 4.61 11.96 -6.05
N ASN A 206 4.41 12.03 -7.37
CA ASN A 206 3.55 12.96 -8.08
C ASN A 206 3.88 14.43 -7.76
N THR A 207 5.16 14.80 -7.86
CA THR A 207 5.68 16.13 -7.56
C THR A 207 5.33 17.17 -8.62
N GLY A 208 4.86 16.74 -9.80
CA GLY A 208 4.57 17.60 -10.94
C GLY A 208 5.83 18.13 -11.65
N SER A 209 7.02 17.68 -11.23
CA SER A 209 8.29 17.94 -11.91
C SER A 209 8.63 16.79 -12.85
N ASP A 210 9.10 17.10 -14.08
CA ASP A 210 9.55 16.09 -15.06
C ASP A 210 10.93 15.50 -14.67
N SER A 211 11.19 15.26 -13.37
CA SER A 211 12.49 14.75 -12.92
C SER A 211 12.50 13.22 -12.74
N PHE A 212 13.00 12.59 -13.81
CA PHE A 212 13.48 11.20 -14.03
C PHE A 212 12.48 10.03 -14.12
N MET A 213 12.39 9.48 -15.35
CA MET A 213 12.10 8.09 -15.78
C MET A 213 10.75 7.45 -15.42
N TYR A 214 9.92 8.08 -14.59
CA TYR A 214 8.55 7.64 -14.36
C TYR A 214 7.58 8.82 -14.55
N ASN A 215 6.35 8.55 -15.01
CA ASN A 215 5.31 9.58 -15.05
C ASN A 215 5.07 10.11 -13.61
N ASP A 216 5.49 11.34 -13.33
CA ASP A 216 5.33 11.98 -12.01
C ASP A 216 4.30 13.12 -12.04
N LYS A 217 3.39 13.06 -13.03
CA LYS A 217 2.39 14.09 -13.31
C LYS A 217 0.99 13.50 -13.48
N PHE A 218 0.54 12.79 -12.46
CA PHE A 218 -0.81 12.27 -12.38
C PHE A 218 -1.78 13.32 -11.81
N ASN A 219 -3.03 13.31 -12.28
CA ASN A 219 -4.10 13.81 -11.43
C ASN A 219 -4.17 12.90 -10.18
N ARG A 220 -4.42 13.48 -9.00
CA ARG A 220 -4.49 12.74 -7.73
C ARG A 220 -5.44 11.54 -7.78
N SER A 221 -6.60 11.66 -8.44
CA SER A 221 -7.52 10.52 -8.59
C SER A 221 -6.92 9.38 -9.41
N SER A 222 -6.21 9.71 -10.49
CA SER A 222 -5.48 8.74 -11.32
C SER A 222 -4.39 8.06 -10.50
N TRP A 223 -3.62 8.83 -9.72
CA TRP A 223 -2.57 8.28 -8.84
C TRP A 223 -3.14 7.35 -7.77
N LEU A 224 -4.24 7.74 -7.12
CA LEU A 224 -4.91 6.89 -6.13
C LEU A 224 -5.47 5.61 -6.75
N THR A 225 -6.02 5.68 -7.97
CA THR A 225 -6.46 4.49 -8.70
C THR A 225 -5.29 3.58 -9.02
N PHE A 226 -4.20 4.14 -9.57
CA PHE A 226 -2.95 3.44 -9.85
C PHE A 226 -2.42 2.67 -8.62
N MET A 227 -2.36 3.35 -7.46
CA MET A 227 -1.90 2.76 -6.21
C MET A 227 -2.89 1.75 -5.66
N LYS A 228 -4.21 2.04 -5.66
CA LYS A 228 -5.26 1.13 -5.17
C LYS A 228 -5.15 -0.23 -5.83
N ASN A 229 -5.10 -0.27 -7.18
CA ASN A 229 -5.09 -1.53 -7.90
C ASN A 229 -3.87 -2.40 -7.55
N ARG A 230 -2.70 -1.77 -7.35
CA ARG A 230 -1.45 -2.48 -6.99
C ARG A 230 -1.42 -2.92 -5.53
N LEU A 231 -1.86 -2.05 -4.62
CA LEU A 231 -1.87 -2.33 -3.18
C LEU A 231 -2.84 -3.47 -2.82
N LEU A 232 -3.95 -3.62 -3.56
CA LEU A 232 -4.85 -4.77 -3.41
C LEU A 232 -4.11 -6.09 -3.70
N LEU A 233 -3.45 -6.21 -4.87
CA LEU A 233 -2.69 -7.40 -5.21
C LEU A 233 -1.49 -7.64 -4.27
N ALA A 234 -0.82 -6.56 -3.84
CA ALA A 234 0.27 -6.61 -2.89
C ALA A 234 -0.19 -7.17 -1.53
N LYS A 235 -1.38 -6.77 -1.05
CA LYS A 235 -1.99 -7.30 0.17
C LYS A 235 -2.24 -8.80 0.03
N ASP A 236 -2.69 -9.28 -1.11
CA ASP A 236 -2.97 -10.70 -1.34
C ASP A 236 -1.67 -11.53 -1.37
N LEU A 237 -0.60 -11.01 -1.95
CA LEU A 237 0.73 -11.63 -1.94
C LEU A 237 1.37 -11.74 -0.55
N LEU A 238 1.08 -10.81 0.37
CA LEU A 238 1.62 -10.85 1.73
C LEU A 238 1.18 -12.10 2.51
N SER A 239 2.10 -12.72 3.23
CA SER A 239 1.81 -13.69 4.30
C SER A 239 0.96 -13.06 5.41
N SER A 240 0.26 -13.88 6.19
CA SER A 240 -0.66 -13.37 7.23
C SER A 240 0.06 -12.52 8.29
N ASP A 241 1.32 -12.86 8.59
CA ASP A 241 2.24 -12.13 9.48
C ASP A 241 3.25 -11.25 8.71
N GLY A 242 2.96 -10.96 7.45
CA GLY A 242 3.73 -10.12 6.55
C GLY A 242 3.43 -8.63 6.70
N THR A 243 4.27 -7.81 6.07
CA THR A 243 4.23 -6.36 6.23
C THR A 243 4.63 -5.60 4.97
N ILE A 244 4.15 -4.37 4.84
CA ILE A 244 4.49 -3.46 3.75
C ILE A 244 5.01 -2.12 4.29
N PHE A 245 6.07 -1.63 3.66
CA PHE A 245 6.64 -0.31 3.83
C PHE A 245 6.46 0.48 2.53
N ILE A 246 5.87 1.67 2.63
CA ILE A 246 5.60 2.53 1.48
C ILE A 246 6.26 3.88 1.72
N GLN A 247 7.34 4.15 0.99
CA GLN A 247 8.01 5.44 1.07
C GLN A 247 7.30 6.47 0.18
N ILE A 248 7.11 7.68 0.69
CA ILE A 248 6.37 8.75 0.00
C ILE A 248 6.75 10.13 0.57
N ASP A 249 6.53 11.19 -0.21
CA ASP A 249 6.66 12.57 0.23
C ASP A 249 5.33 13.19 0.73
N GLU A 250 5.36 14.47 1.07
CA GLU A 250 4.19 15.22 1.53
C GLU A 250 3.08 15.41 0.47
N ASN A 251 3.35 15.21 -0.83
CA ASN A 251 2.36 15.48 -1.88
C ASN A 251 1.23 14.45 -1.88
N GLN A 252 1.54 13.20 -1.55
CA GLN A 252 0.57 12.09 -1.54
C GLN A 252 0.44 11.35 -0.21
N SER A 253 1.38 11.50 0.75
CA SER A 253 1.39 10.74 2.01
C SER A 253 0.04 10.65 2.71
N HIS A 254 -0.67 11.75 2.91
CA HIS A 254 -1.96 11.75 3.61
C HIS A 254 -3.06 11.03 2.84
N TYR A 255 -3.10 11.16 1.50
CA TYR A 255 -4.08 10.48 0.67
C TYR A 255 -3.78 8.99 0.55
N LEU A 256 -2.50 8.64 0.45
CA LEU A 256 -2.02 7.27 0.48
C LEU A 256 -2.31 6.60 1.82
N LYS A 257 -2.15 7.31 2.94
CA LYS A 257 -2.48 6.82 4.28
C LYS A 257 -3.95 6.40 4.36
N VAL A 258 -4.86 7.29 3.95
CA VAL A 258 -6.31 7.02 3.95
C VAL A 258 -6.67 5.85 3.01
N LEU A 259 -6.03 5.77 1.85
CA LEU A 259 -6.21 4.63 0.94
C LEU A 259 -5.70 3.31 1.56
N CYS A 260 -4.56 3.34 2.24
CA CYS A 260 -4.02 2.17 2.93
C CYS A 260 -4.89 1.76 4.13
N ASP A 261 -5.50 2.70 4.84
CA ASP A 261 -6.46 2.39 5.91
C ASP A 261 -7.68 1.64 5.36
N GLU A 262 -8.18 2.01 4.17
CA GLU A 262 -9.25 1.27 3.50
C GLU A 262 -8.79 -0.15 3.09
N ILE A 263 -7.59 -0.27 2.53
CA ILE A 263 -7.10 -1.55 1.98
C ILE A 263 -6.64 -2.51 3.08
N PHE A 264 -5.79 -2.06 3.99
CA PHE A 264 -5.17 -2.89 5.03
C PHE A 264 -5.96 -2.88 6.34
N GLY A 265 -6.79 -1.88 6.58
CA GLY A 265 -7.48 -1.64 7.86
C GLY A 265 -6.69 -0.71 8.76
N GLU A 266 -7.37 0.27 9.37
CA GLU A 266 -6.75 1.28 10.24
C GLU A 266 -6.00 0.66 11.43
N ASP A 267 -6.55 -0.40 12.05
CA ASP A 267 -5.93 -1.13 13.17
C ASP A 267 -4.64 -1.90 12.77
N ASN A 268 -4.39 -2.03 11.46
CA ASN A 268 -3.19 -2.67 10.92
C ASN A 268 -2.09 -1.65 10.56
N PHE A 269 -2.35 -0.36 10.72
CA PHE A 269 -1.30 0.66 10.71
C PHE A 269 -0.45 0.54 11.98
N LEU A 270 0.87 0.49 11.82
CA LEU A 270 1.80 0.38 12.95
C LEU A 270 2.30 1.76 13.37
N ASN A 271 3.03 2.44 12.49
CA ASN A 271 3.46 3.83 12.67
C ASN A 271 3.91 4.45 11.34
N GLU A 272 4.17 5.76 11.40
CA GLU A 272 4.79 6.54 10.34
C GLU A 272 6.26 6.74 10.71
N ILE A 273 7.17 6.32 9.82
CA ILE A 273 8.60 6.51 10.02
C ILE A 273 9.04 7.75 9.24
N VAL A 274 9.67 8.69 9.93
CA VAL A 274 10.26 9.90 9.36
C VAL A 274 11.72 9.62 9.03
N TRP A 275 12.06 9.50 7.74
CA TRP A 275 13.44 9.37 7.31
C TRP A 275 14.03 10.73 6.95
N ARG A 276 14.84 11.29 7.85
CA ARG A 276 15.45 12.60 7.69
C ARG A 276 16.77 12.50 6.93
N TYR A 277 16.87 13.20 5.80
CA TYR A 277 18.09 13.24 5.00
C TYR A 277 18.80 14.60 5.05
N ARG A 278 20.14 14.54 4.98
CA ARG A 278 21.02 15.73 4.98
C ARG A 278 21.49 16.05 3.56
N THR A 279 20.73 16.88 2.85
CA THR A 279 21.11 17.41 1.53
C THR A 279 21.49 18.90 1.60
N TYR A 280 22.30 19.39 0.66
CA TYR A 280 22.51 20.84 0.50
C TYR A 280 21.22 21.47 -0.05
N VAL A 281 20.73 22.57 0.54
CA VAL A 281 19.56 23.31 0.04
C VAL A 281 20.00 24.73 -0.29
N GLY A 282 19.49 25.26 -1.41
CA GLY A 282 19.50 26.71 -1.62
C GLY A 282 18.73 27.44 -0.52
N GLN A 283 18.99 28.74 -0.35
CA GLN A 283 18.27 29.55 0.63
C GLN A 283 16.80 29.69 0.21
N VAL A 284 15.89 28.95 0.85
CA VAL A 284 14.44 29.17 0.75
C VAL A 284 14.02 30.26 1.74
N LYS A 285 13.10 31.14 1.35
CA LYS A 285 12.68 32.31 2.15
C LYS A 285 11.28 32.19 2.73
N ASP A 286 10.40 31.45 2.07
CA ASP A 286 8.95 31.50 2.34
C ASP A 286 8.43 30.31 3.16
N TYR A 287 9.24 29.27 3.37
CA TYR A 287 8.87 28.06 4.12
C TYR A 287 10.09 27.35 4.69
N PHE A 288 9.86 26.47 5.68
CA PHE A 288 10.93 25.62 6.23
C PHE A 288 11.41 24.60 5.19
N PRO A 289 12.73 24.44 4.98
CA PRO A 289 13.25 23.47 4.01
C PRO A 289 12.75 22.05 4.29
N LYS A 290 12.30 21.36 3.25
CA LYS A 290 11.92 19.93 3.31
C LYS A 290 13.18 19.08 3.54
N LYS A 291 13.10 18.17 4.51
CA LYS A 291 14.26 17.41 5.03
C LYS A 291 13.98 15.96 5.38
N HIS A 292 12.82 15.45 5.01
CA HIS A 292 12.45 14.09 5.29
C HIS A 292 11.46 13.57 4.25
N ASP A 293 11.49 12.26 4.07
CA ASP A 293 10.41 11.49 3.47
C ASP A 293 9.68 10.74 4.58
N LEU A 294 8.46 10.30 4.31
CA LEU A 294 7.68 9.45 5.19
C LEU A 294 7.71 8.01 4.67
N ILE A 295 7.73 7.04 5.58
CA ILE A 295 7.58 5.62 5.28
C ILE A 295 6.40 5.10 6.09
N LEU A 296 5.30 4.79 5.41
CA LEU A 296 4.12 4.21 6.04
C LEU A 296 4.35 2.72 6.28
N TRP A 297 4.13 2.25 7.50
CA TRP A 297 4.32 0.85 7.88
C TRP A 297 3.00 0.18 8.28
N TYR A 298 2.60 -0.83 7.51
CA TYR A 298 1.40 -1.65 7.75
C TYR A 298 1.73 -3.13 7.87
N LYS A 299 1.00 -3.83 8.75
CA LYS A 299 0.95 -5.30 8.76
C LYS A 299 -0.26 -5.80 7.95
N LYS A 300 -0.25 -7.06 7.53
CA LYS A 300 -1.42 -7.65 6.83
C LYS A 300 -2.57 -7.94 7.81
N LEU A 301 -2.37 -8.87 8.74
CA LEU A 301 -3.40 -9.31 9.69
C LEU A 301 -2.78 -9.66 11.06
N ASP A 302 -1.97 -10.71 11.07
CA ASP A 302 -1.38 -11.25 12.29
C ASP A 302 -0.31 -10.32 12.85
N LYS A 303 0.10 -10.57 14.09
CA LYS A 303 1.23 -9.86 14.68
C LYS A 303 2.46 -10.12 13.82
N GLN A 304 2.97 -9.04 13.23
CA GLN A 304 4.18 -9.05 12.44
C GLN A 304 5.39 -9.43 13.29
N LYS A 305 6.38 -10.05 12.64
CA LYS A 305 7.72 -10.17 13.21
C LYS A 305 8.31 -8.77 13.40
N PHE A 306 8.90 -8.53 14.57
CA PHE A 306 9.65 -7.30 14.82
C PHE A 306 10.86 -7.57 15.72
N ASN A 307 12.05 -7.29 15.20
CA ASN A 307 13.31 -7.32 15.91
C ASN A 307 13.71 -5.89 16.27
N MET A 308 13.69 -5.55 17.56
CA MET A 308 14.11 -4.24 18.06
C MET A 308 15.59 -3.99 17.76
N GLN A 309 15.88 -2.83 17.18
CA GLN A 309 17.23 -2.40 16.83
C GLN A 309 17.72 -1.30 17.77
N TYR A 310 19.04 -1.15 17.82
CA TYR A 310 19.71 -0.15 18.64
C TYR A 310 20.78 0.58 17.80
N VAL A 311 20.99 1.86 18.08
CA VAL A 311 21.93 2.76 17.40
C VAL A 311 22.74 3.59 18.40
N GLY A 312 23.82 4.19 17.90
CA GLY A 312 24.72 5.02 18.70
C GLY A 312 25.64 4.23 19.63
N ASN A 313 26.57 4.93 20.30
CA ASN A 313 27.43 4.31 21.29
C ASN A 313 26.67 4.18 22.62
N PHE A 314 26.76 3.01 23.27
CA PHE A 314 26.12 2.81 24.57
C PHE A 314 26.68 3.76 25.63
N GLU A 315 27.94 4.18 25.48
CA GLU A 315 28.59 5.15 26.38
C GLU A 315 27.93 6.53 26.37
N ASP A 316 27.23 6.87 25.29
CA ASP A 316 26.53 8.15 25.18
C ASP A 316 25.17 8.14 25.88
N THR A 317 24.71 6.97 26.34
CA THR A 317 23.35 6.83 26.89
C THR A 317 23.23 7.35 28.33
N PRO A 318 22.02 7.77 28.75
CA PRO A 318 21.75 8.10 30.15
C PRO A 318 22.04 6.94 31.12
N ASP A 319 21.82 5.69 30.67
CA ASP A 319 22.06 4.49 31.47
C ASP A 319 23.56 4.25 31.69
N TYR A 320 24.41 4.57 30.72
CA TYR A 320 25.86 4.55 30.93
C TYR A 320 26.28 5.54 32.01
N ASN A 321 25.87 6.81 31.90
CA ASN A 321 26.24 7.83 32.89
C ASN A 321 25.78 7.46 34.31
N ARG A 322 24.63 6.79 34.42
CA ARG A 322 24.05 6.33 35.68
C ARG A 322 24.78 5.12 36.26
N TRP A 323 25.21 4.17 35.43
CA TRP A 323 25.73 2.87 35.89
C TRP A 323 27.16 2.58 35.45
N LYS A 324 27.93 3.59 35.01
CA LYS A 324 29.31 3.44 34.53
C LYS A 324 30.22 2.63 35.44
N GLU A 325 30.03 2.70 36.76
CA GLU A 325 30.84 1.99 37.75
C GLU A 325 30.53 0.49 37.81
N TYR A 326 29.34 0.08 37.35
CA TYR A 326 28.87 -1.30 37.32
C TYR A 326 28.98 -1.94 35.93
N LEU A 327 29.17 -1.13 34.89
CA LEU A 327 29.24 -1.59 33.52
C LEU A 327 30.60 -2.21 33.19
N THR A 328 30.58 -3.40 32.60
CA THR A 328 31.76 -3.98 31.95
C THR A 328 32.12 -3.17 30.70
N LYS A 329 33.32 -3.42 30.15
CA LYS A 329 33.74 -2.86 28.84
C LYS A 329 32.75 -3.13 27.70
N ASP A 330 32.02 -4.24 27.75
CA ASP A 330 31.01 -4.61 26.75
C ASP A 330 29.60 -4.07 27.09
N GLY A 331 29.47 -3.10 28.01
CA GLY A 331 28.18 -2.49 28.37
C GLY A 331 27.23 -3.38 29.18
N LYS A 332 27.74 -4.37 29.92
CA LYS A 332 26.92 -5.31 30.71
C LYS A 332 26.95 -4.99 32.20
N ILE A 333 25.85 -5.23 32.91
CA ILE A 333 25.82 -5.26 34.38
C ILE A 333 25.58 -6.70 34.81
N ILE A 334 26.45 -7.20 35.69
CA ILE A 334 26.43 -8.57 36.21
C ILE A 334 25.92 -8.61 37.64
N TYR A 335 25.16 -9.65 37.98
CA TYR A 335 24.72 -9.87 39.34
C TYR A 335 25.92 -10.12 40.25
N GLY A 336 25.94 -9.45 41.40
CA GLY A 336 27.11 -9.32 42.28
C GLY A 336 27.90 -8.01 42.10
N ASN A 337 27.88 -7.38 40.93
CA ASN A 337 28.40 -6.02 40.70
C ASN A 337 27.33 -5.16 40.01
N HIS A 338 26.31 -4.76 40.77
CA HIS A 338 25.14 -4.05 40.27
C HIS A 338 24.62 -3.00 41.27
N PRO A 339 23.86 -2.00 40.80
CA PRO A 339 23.19 -1.05 41.68
C PRO A 339 22.15 -1.77 42.57
N THR A 340 22.19 -1.55 43.89
CA THR A 340 21.26 -2.18 44.85
C THR A 340 20.16 -1.25 45.37
N THR A 341 20.18 0.03 44.97
CA THR A 341 19.23 1.07 45.43
C THR A 341 18.65 1.89 44.27
N ASP A 342 18.76 1.40 43.04
CA ASP A 342 18.27 2.10 41.85
C ASP A 342 17.01 1.42 41.33
N SER A 343 15.87 2.08 41.51
CA SER A 343 14.55 1.56 41.10
C SER A 343 14.45 1.26 39.60
N ARG A 344 15.26 1.94 38.77
CA ARG A 344 15.34 1.64 37.33
C ARG A 344 16.07 0.33 37.09
N PHE A 345 17.15 0.06 37.84
CA PHE A 345 17.84 -1.22 37.77
C PHE A 345 16.97 -2.37 38.31
N ASP A 346 16.23 -2.12 39.40
CA ASP A 346 15.30 -3.09 39.97
C ASP A 346 14.27 -3.59 38.95
N ALA A 347 13.82 -2.73 38.01
CA ALA A 347 12.94 -3.16 36.93
C ALA A 347 13.59 -4.20 36.00
N TYR A 348 14.88 -4.05 35.67
CA TYR A 348 15.62 -5.03 34.87
C TYR A 348 15.88 -6.32 35.65
N LEU A 349 16.23 -6.21 36.94
CA LEU A 349 16.41 -7.35 37.83
C LEU A 349 15.11 -8.15 37.99
N ASN A 350 13.98 -7.48 38.21
CA ASN A 350 12.66 -8.12 38.29
C ASN A 350 12.27 -8.81 36.98
N LYS A 351 12.58 -8.19 35.83
CA LYS A 351 12.36 -8.82 34.52
C LYS A 351 13.21 -10.09 34.35
N TYR A 352 14.48 -10.04 34.77
CA TYR A 352 15.36 -11.20 34.78
C TYR A 352 14.78 -12.32 35.66
N ILE A 353 14.40 -12.01 36.91
CA ILE A 353 13.83 -12.97 37.86
C ILE A 353 12.56 -13.61 37.31
N LYS A 354 11.67 -12.83 36.69
CA LYS A 354 10.46 -13.35 36.06
C LYS A 354 10.75 -14.35 34.93
N GLN A 355 11.84 -14.16 34.20
CA GLN A 355 12.17 -14.96 33.03
C GLN A 355 13.07 -16.18 33.35
N PHE A 356 13.97 -16.04 34.32
CA PHE A 356 15.04 -17.02 34.59
C PHE A 356 15.12 -17.49 36.06
N GLY A 357 14.32 -16.90 36.96
CA GLY A 357 14.38 -17.18 38.40
C GLY A 357 15.46 -16.37 39.12
N ASP A 358 15.76 -16.74 40.36
CA ASP A 358 16.73 -16.00 41.19
C ASP A 358 18.13 -15.99 40.55
N PRO A 359 18.73 -14.80 40.36
CA PRO A 359 20.04 -14.68 39.73
C PRO A 359 21.16 -15.18 40.65
N LYS A 360 22.21 -15.72 40.01
CA LYS A 360 23.46 -16.15 40.62
C LYS A 360 24.56 -15.14 40.32
N ILE A 361 25.57 -15.09 41.19
CA ILE A 361 26.74 -14.23 40.97
C ILE A 361 27.35 -14.55 39.59
N GLY A 362 27.54 -13.51 38.78
CA GLY A 362 28.04 -13.60 37.40
C GLY A 362 26.96 -13.57 36.31
N ASP A 363 25.68 -13.69 36.65
CA ASP A 363 24.60 -13.61 35.66
C ASP A 363 24.50 -12.19 35.07
N VAL A 364 24.29 -12.09 33.76
CA VAL A 364 24.11 -10.78 33.08
C VAL A 364 22.67 -10.33 33.26
N ILE A 365 22.46 -9.27 34.03
CA ILE A 365 21.13 -8.73 34.33
C ILE A 365 20.70 -7.70 33.29
N TYR A 366 21.65 -6.88 32.82
CA TYR A 366 21.39 -5.81 31.88
C TYR A 366 22.51 -5.70 30.85
N VAL A 367 22.13 -5.38 29.62
CA VAL A 367 23.05 -5.08 28.52
C VAL A 367 22.62 -3.75 27.92
N ASN A 368 23.49 -2.75 28.03
CA ASN A 368 23.32 -1.47 27.36
C ASN A 368 23.69 -1.64 25.89
N LYS A 369 22.69 -1.55 25.02
CA LYS A 369 22.86 -1.76 23.57
C LYS A 369 22.92 -0.44 22.80
N GLY A 370 22.92 0.71 23.47
CA GLY A 370 22.76 2.03 22.85
C GLY A 370 21.33 2.53 22.92
N TYR A 371 21.01 3.47 22.03
CA TYR A 371 19.68 4.04 21.90
C TYR A 371 18.77 3.09 21.13
N VAL A 372 17.55 2.88 21.61
CA VAL A 372 16.53 2.15 20.85
C VAL A 372 16.22 2.94 19.58
N VAL A 373 16.17 2.27 18.43
CA VAL A 373 15.72 2.88 17.18
C VAL A 373 14.24 3.22 17.31
N ASP A 374 13.90 4.50 17.16
CA ASP A 374 12.54 5.00 17.13
C ASP A 374 12.05 5.15 15.67
N ASP A 375 10.97 5.90 15.48
CA ASP A 375 10.37 6.20 14.18
C ASP A 375 10.93 7.45 13.51
N VAL A 376 11.99 8.08 14.04
CA VAL A 376 12.65 9.23 13.43
C VAL A 376 14.11 8.87 13.09
N TRP A 377 14.33 8.50 11.84
CA TRP A 377 15.64 8.03 11.38
C TRP A 377 16.48 9.18 10.84
N GLU A 378 17.51 9.56 11.60
CA GLU A 378 18.44 10.65 11.23
C GLU A 378 19.85 10.17 10.90
N ASP A 379 20.17 8.91 11.19
CA ASP A 379 21.49 8.31 11.10
C ASP A 379 21.76 7.65 9.74
N ILE A 380 20.71 7.41 8.95
CA ILE A 380 20.80 6.91 7.58
C ILE A 380 20.83 8.10 6.62
N ILE A 381 21.97 8.33 5.98
CA ILE A 381 22.17 9.47 5.08
C ILE A 381 21.77 9.08 3.65
N ALA A 382 21.04 9.96 2.96
CA ALA A 382 20.77 9.80 1.53
C ALA A 382 22.07 9.77 0.70
N LEU A 383 22.05 9.10 -0.45
CA LEU A 383 23.25 8.92 -1.27
C LEU A 383 23.73 10.25 -1.86
N ASP A 384 24.86 10.76 -1.33
CA ASP A 384 25.56 11.93 -1.89
C ASP A 384 26.14 11.61 -3.29
N ALA A 385 26.27 12.63 -4.14
CA ALA A 385 26.87 12.54 -5.48
C ALA A 385 28.32 12.04 -5.45
N LYS A 386 28.98 12.18 -4.31
CA LYS A 386 30.35 11.71 -4.08
C LYS A 386 30.42 10.26 -3.59
N ASN A 387 29.29 9.63 -3.22
CA ASN A 387 29.28 8.24 -2.77
C ASN A 387 29.47 7.27 -3.96
N LYS A 388 30.72 7.11 -4.40
CA LYS A 388 31.09 6.24 -5.53
C LYS A 388 31.02 4.74 -5.22
N THR A 389 30.86 4.37 -3.94
CA THR A 389 30.85 2.98 -3.51
C THR A 389 29.51 2.29 -3.68
N GLU A 390 28.41 3.05 -3.64
CA GLU A 390 27.05 2.50 -3.73
C GLU A 390 26.21 3.16 -4.83
N ARG A 391 26.46 4.43 -5.15
CA ARG A 391 25.65 5.19 -6.09
C ARG A 391 25.87 4.74 -7.53
N ILE A 392 24.78 4.57 -8.25
CA ILE A 392 24.78 4.31 -9.69
C ILE A 392 24.67 5.64 -10.46
N SER A 393 25.49 5.80 -11.50
CA SER A 393 25.59 7.05 -12.27
C SER A 393 24.30 7.43 -13.00
N LEU A 394 23.49 6.48 -13.48
CA LEU A 394 22.21 6.82 -14.13
C LEU A 394 21.23 7.48 -13.15
N PHE A 395 21.29 7.08 -11.87
CA PHE A 395 20.53 7.70 -10.79
C PHE A 395 21.28 8.89 -10.16
N SER A 396 22.23 9.50 -10.88
CA SER A 396 22.98 10.64 -10.37
C SER A 396 22.16 11.94 -10.38
N GLY A 397 21.12 12.01 -9.55
CA GLY A 397 20.26 13.20 -9.44
C GLY A 397 19.07 13.04 -8.50
N SER A 398 18.49 11.83 -8.41
CA SER A 398 17.38 11.49 -7.50
C SER A 398 17.04 9.99 -7.64
N GLY A 399 16.30 9.44 -6.67
CA GLY A 399 15.65 8.12 -6.78
C GLY A 399 16.30 6.98 -5.97
N GLN A 400 17.58 6.67 -6.20
CA GLN A 400 18.22 5.51 -5.54
C GLN A 400 18.24 5.66 -4.01
N LYS A 401 17.64 4.67 -3.33
CA LYS A 401 17.66 4.56 -1.86
C LYS A 401 18.95 3.91 -1.37
N PRO A 402 19.49 4.32 -0.20
CA PRO A 402 20.71 3.73 0.36
C PRO A 402 20.44 2.32 0.91
N GLU A 403 21.37 1.40 0.72
CA GLU A 403 21.25 0.01 1.18
C GLU A 403 20.99 -0.10 2.69
N ALA A 404 21.58 0.80 3.49
CA ALA A 404 21.38 0.83 4.95
C ALA A 404 19.91 1.07 5.37
N LEU A 405 19.12 1.77 4.54
CA LEU A 405 17.69 1.98 4.78
C LEU A 405 16.94 0.65 4.71
N LEU A 406 17.17 -0.10 3.63
CA LEU A 406 16.54 -1.39 3.39
C LEU A 406 17.05 -2.45 4.37
N GLU A 407 18.34 -2.39 4.75
CA GLU A 407 18.92 -3.26 5.78
C GLU A 407 18.19 -3.11 7.11
N ARG A 408 17.98 -1.87 7.57
CA ARG A 408 17.24 -1.61 8.81
C ARG A 408 15.83 -2.21 8.75
N ILE A 409 15.13 -2.02 7.64
CA ILE A 409 13.79 -2.58 7.44
C ILE A 409 13.82 -4.11 7.50
N MET A 410 14.73 -4.75 6.76
CA MET A 410 14.81 -6.21 6.68
C MET A 410 15.28 -6.86 7.97
N ILE A 411 16.21 -6.25 8.73
CA ILE A 411 16.60 -6.72 10.06
C ILE A 411 15.39 -6.70 11.00
N ALA A 412 14.56 -5.66 10.93
CA ALA A 412 13.39 -5.54 11.79
C ALA A 412 12.34 -6.63 11.48
N THR A 413 12.09 -6.96 10.21
CA THR A 413 10.85 -7.66 9.84
C THR A 413 11.03 -9.02 9.16
N THR A 414 12.26 -9.43 8.85
CA THR A 414 12.55 -10.66 8.08
C THR A 414 13.65 -11.52 8.71
N ASP A 415 13.61 -12.82 8.42
CA ASP A 415 14.69 -13.80 8.62
C ASP A 415 15.33 -14.21 7.28
N LYS A 416 16.38 -15.05 7.35
CA LYS A 416 16.94 -15.68 6.14
C LYS A 416 15.87 -16.50 5.42
N ASN A 417 15.94 -16.54 4.09
CA ASN A 417 15.00 -17.23 3.17
C ASN A 417 13.58 -16.65 3.08
N ASP A 418 13.20 -15.69 3.93
CA ASP A 418 11.96 -14.93 3.75
C ASP A 418 11.95 -14.22 2.40
N ILE A 419 10.76 -14.08 1.81
CA ILE A 419 10.59 -13.42 0.50
C ILE A 419 10.37 -11.92 0.71
N VAL A 420 11.22 -11.12 0.09
CA VAL A 420 11.08 -9.67 -0.03
C VAL A 420 10.62 -9.31 -1.44
N LEU A 421 9.61 -8.46 -1.56
CA LEU A 421 9.10 -8.00 -2.86
C LEU A 421 9.26 -6.48 -2.99
N ASP A 422 9.70 -6.06 -4.16
CA ASP A 422 9.72 -4.66 -4.58
C ASP A 422 9.21 -4.55 -6.02
N TYR A 423 8.05 -3.92 -6.20
CA TYR A 423 7.40 -3.75 -7.50
C TYR A 423 7.50 -2.32 -8.06
N HIS A 424 8.35 -1.49 -7.44
CA HIS A 424 8.85 -0.21 -7.95
C HIS A 424 10.38 -0.24 -7.85
N LEU A 425 10.98 -1.29 -8.40
CA LEU A 425 12.34 -1.73 -8.07
C LEU A 425 13.42 -0.69 -8.38
N GLY A 426 13.26 0.06 -9.47
CA GLY A 426 14.21 1.07 -9.92
C GLY A 426 15.62 0.50 -10.02
N SER A 427 16.55 1.13 -9.30
CA SER A 427 17.96 0.77 -9.26
C SER A 427 18.29 -0.63 -8.70
N GLY A 428 17.31 -1.33 -8.09
CA GLY A 428 17.52 -2.67 -7.55
C GLY A 428 18.06 -2.73 -6.12
N THR A 429 18.03 -1.63 -5.35
CA THR A 429 18.54 -1.59 -3.97
C THR A 429 17.92 -2.67 -3.08
N THR A 430 16.59 -2.84 -3.11
CA THR A 430 15.89 -3.82 -2.27
C THR A 430 16.38 -5.25 -2.55
N CYS A 431 16.49 -5.62 -3.83
CA CYS A 431 16.97 -6.94 -4.23
C CYS A 431 18.46 -7.14 -3.88
N ALA A 432 19.30 -6.11 -4.04
CA ALA A 432 20.72 -6.18 -3.66
C ALA A 432 20.90 -6.44 -2.15
N VAL A 433 20.14 -5.73 -1.31
CA VAL A 433 20.18 -5.90 0.15
C VAL A 433 19.64 -7.27 0.57
N ALA A 434 18.48 -7.66 0.03
CA ALA A 434 17.90 -8.99 0.29
C ALA A 434 18.90 -10.11 -0.07
N HIS A 435 19.57 -9.99 -1.21
CA HIS A 435 20.60 -10.94 -1.65
C HIS A 435 21.76 -11.02 -0.65
N LYS A 436 22.41 -9.89 -0.33
CA LYS A 436 23.55 -9.81 0.60
C LYS A 436 23.20 -10.38 1.98
N MET A 437 21.94 -10.22 2.40
CA MET A 437 21.42 -10.67 3.68
C MET A 437 20.88 -12.11 3.66
N GLY A 438 20.89 -12.81 2.52
CA GLY A 438 20.41 -14.20 2.39
C GLY A 438 18.89 -14.35 2.50
N ARG A 439 18.13 -13.37 2.00
CA ARG A 439 16.68 -13.42 1.80
C ARG A 439 16.39 -13.81 0.34
N ARG A 440 15.21 -14.38 0.10
CA ARG A 440 14.71 -14.52 -1.27
C ARG A 440 14.12 -13.19 -1.71
N TYR A 441 14.17 -12.87 -3.00
CA TYR A 441 13.60 -11.64 -3.50
C TYR A 441 12.87 -11.77 -4.83
N ILE A 442 11.88 -10.89 -5.00
CA ILE A 442 11.16 -10.65 -6.24
C ILE A 442 11.24 -9.16 -6.52
N GLY A 443 11.79 -8.78 -7.68
CA GLY A 443 11.85 -7.41 -8.14
C GLY A 443 11.08 -7.23 -9.45
N ILE A 444 10.30 -6.16 -9.57
CA ILE A 444 9.59 -5.80 -10.81
C ILE A 444 9.96 -4.38 -11.24
N GLU A 445 10.38 -4.23 -12.49
CA GLU A 445 10.64 -2.93 -13.12
C GLU A 445 10.15 -2.97 -14.57
N GLN A 446 9.41 -1.95 -14.99
CA GLN A 446 8.84 -1.92 -16.34
C GLN A 446 9.79 -1.28 -17.36
N MET A 447 10.69 -0.41 -16.90
CA MET A 447 11.52 0.42 -17.76
C MET A 447 12.70 -0.34 -18.37
N ASP A 448 13.08 0.02 -19.60
CA ASP A 448 14.14 -0.66 -20.35
C ASP A 448 15.51 -0.65 -19.64
N TYR A 449 15.79 0.36 -18.81
CA TYR A 449 17.05 0.47 -18.05
C TYR A 449 17.29 -0.69 -17.07
N ILE A 450 16.27 -1.50 -16.75
CA ILE A 450 16.41 -2.67 -15.88
C ILE A 450 17.58 -3.57 -16.31
N LYS A 451 17.82 -3.69 -17.62
CA LYS A 451 18.89 -4.53 -18.19
C LYS A 451 20.27 -3.95 -17.91
N ASP A 452 20.44 -2.66 -18.10
CA ASP A 452 21.74 -2.00 -18.02
C ASP A 452 22.09 -1.52 -16.61
N ILE A 453 21.10 -1.43 -15.73
CA ILE A 453 21.26 -0.89 -14.37
C ILE A 453 20.98 -1.93 -13.31
N THR A 454 19.75 -2.41 -13.22
CA THR A 454 19.31 -3.31 -12.15
C THR A 454 20.01 -4.66 -12.25
N VAL A 455 20.01 -5.26 -13.44
CA VAL A 455 20.67 -6.55 -13.70
C VAL A 455 22.19 -6.42 -13.52
N GLU A 456 22.82 -5.36 -14.05
CA GLU A 456 24.26 -5.14 -13.87
C GLU A 456 24.65 -4.87 -12.41
N ARG A 457 23.81 -4.19 -11.63
CA ARG A 457 24.00 -4.08 -10.18
C ARG A 457 23.98 -5.45 -9.52
N LEU A 458 22.94 -6.26 -9.79
CA LEU A 458 22.81 -7.58 -9.16
C LEU A 458 23.91 -8.56 -9.57
N LYS A 459 24.45 -8.44 -10.80
CA LYS A 459 25.66 -9.19 -11.20
C LYS A 459 26.86 -8.83 -10.31
N LYS A 460 27.10 -7.54 -10.05
CA LYS A 460 28.16 -7.10 -9.13
C LYS A 460 27.95 -7.63 -7.70
N VAL A 461 26.69 -7.71 -7.25
CA VAL A 461 26.34 -8.34 -5.97
C VAL A 461 26.75 -9.81 -5.96
N ILE A 462 26.41 -10.58 -7.00
CA ILE A 462 26.84 -11.97 -7.16
C ILE A 462 28.37 -12.08 -7.18
N ASP A 463 29.06 -11.15 -7.85
CA ASP A 463 30.53 -11.11 -7.93
C ASP A 463 31.21 -10.70 -6.60
N GLY A 464 30.43 -10.36 -5.57
CA GLY A 464 30.95 -10.03 -4.24
C GLY A 464 31.40 -8.58 -4.09
N GLU A 465 30.73 -7.63 -4.76
CA GLU A 465 31.02 -6.21 -4.57
C GLU A 465 31.01 -5.80 -3.09
N GLN A 466 31.85 -4.82 -2.76
CA GLN A 466 32.06 -4.36 -1.37
C GLN A 466 31.42 -2.99 -1.09
N GLY A 467 30.42 -2.60 -1.89
CA GLY A 467 29.62 -1.39 -1.73
C GLY A 467 28.46 -1.56 -0.74
N GLY A 468 27.92 -0.44 -0.25
CA GLY A 468 26.77 -0.42 0.67
C GLY A 468 27.00 -1.24 1.93
N ILE A 469 26.11 -2.20 2.20
CA ILE A 469 26.11 -3.00 3.43
C ILE A 469 27.04 -4.21 3.40
N SER A 470 27.71 -4.49 2.27
CA SER A 470 28.48 -5.74 2.07
C SER A 470 29.43 -6.06 3.23
N LYS A 471 30.16 -5.07 3.74
CA LYS A 471 31.08 -5.27 4.87
C LYS A 471 30.38 -5.53 6.20
N ALA A 472 29.23 -4.90 6.42
CA ALA A 472 28.46 -5.04 7.66
C ALA A 472 27.86 -6.44 7.79
N VAL A 473 27.52 -7.07 6.67
CA VAL A 473 26.94 -8.42 6.61
C VAL A 473 27.93 -9.50 6.17
N ASP A 474 29.21 -9.19 6.10
CA ASP A 474 30.29 -10.10 5.66
C ASP A 474 30.01 -10.77 4.30
N TRP A 475 29.56 -9.98 3.33
CA TRP A 475 29.23 -10.46 1.99
C TRP A 475 30.48 -10.73 1.15
N GLN A 476 30.59 -11.95 0.63
CA GLN A 476 31.73 -12.42 -0.17
C GLN A 476 31.36 -12.77 -1.63
N GLY A 477 30.10 -12.55 -2.03
CA GLY A 477 29.58 -12.97 -3.33
C GLY A 477 28.93 -14.35 -3.33
N GLY A 478 28.37 -14.75 -4.48
CA GLY A 478 27.64 -15.99 -4.70
C GLY A 478 26.17 -15.77 -5.00
N GLY A 479 25.40 -16.86 -4.94
CA GLY A 479 23.96 -16.84 -5.24
C GLY A 479 23.64 -16.72 -6.73
N SER A 480 22.35 -16.53 -7.01
CA SER A 480 21.83 -16.39 -8.37
C SER A 480 20.48 -15.68 -8.39
N PHE A 481 20.08 -15.18 -9.56
CA PHE A 481 18.69 -14.80 -9.83
C PHE A 481 18.28 -15.18 -11.24
N VAL A 482 16.98 -15.40 -11.41
CA VAL A 482 16.32 -15.58 -12.69
C VAL A 482 15.77 -14.23 -13.13
N TYR A 483 16.09 -13.86 -14.35
CA TYR A 483 15.50 -12.75 -15.08
C TYR A 483 14.50 -13.28 -16.09
N CYS A 484 13.34 -12.66 -16.19
CA CYS A 484 12.40 -12.89 -17.28
C CYS A 484 11.65 -11.60 -17.62
N GLU A 485 10.99 -11.60 -18.77
CA GLU A 485 10.15 -10.50 -19.23
C GLU A 485 8.72 -11.04 -19.39
N LEU A 486 7.71 -10.22 -19.11
CA LEU A 486 6.35 -10.55 -19.54
C LEU A 486 6.32 -10.52 -21.08
N MET A 487 5.82 -11.59 -21.71
CA MET A 487 5.81 -11.68 -23.16
C MET A 487 4.83 -10.67 -23.76
N GLU A 488 5.39 -9.71 -24.50
CA GLU A 488 4.62 -8.69 -25.21
C GLU A 488 4.38 -9.09 -26.66
N ASN A 489 3.14 -8.99 -27.15
CA ASN A 489 2.81 -9.25 -28.56
C ASN A 489 2.23 -8.02 -29.28
N GLY A 490 1.61 -7.08 -28.56
CA GLY A 490 1.03 -5.87 -29.16
C GLY A 490 2.05 -4.82 -29.64
N ASN A 491 3.27 -4.83 -29.09
CA ASN A 491 4.26 -3.77 -29.32
C ASN A 491 4.98 -3.86 -30.68
N GLU A 492 5.09 -5.04 -31.29
CA GLU A 492 5.67 -5.16 -32.63
C GLU A 492 4.74 -4.55 -33.68
N LEU A 493 3.43 -4.82 -33.62
CA LEU A 493 2.44 -4.21 -34.50
C LEU A 493 2.36 -2.69 -34.35
N ILE A 494 2.44 -2.17 -33.11
CA ILE A 494 2.48 -0.71 -32.89
C ILE A 494 3.76 -0.12 -33.50
N ARG A 495 4.92 -0.74 -33.34
CA ARG A 495 6.17 -0.30 -33.97
C ARG A 495 6.11 -0.39 -35.50
N GLU A 496 5.47 -1.41 -36.05
CA GLU A 496 5.23 -1.51 -37.50
C GLU A 496 4.34 -0.35 -37.98
N ILE A 497 3.28 0.00 -37.24
CA ILE A 497 2.43 1.16 -37.57
C ILE A 497 3.21 2.48 -37.46
N GLU A 498 3.96 2.70 -36.38
CA GLU A 498 4.71 3.94 -36.16
C GLU A 498 5.79 4.15 -37.23
N ASN A 499 6.47 3.07 -37.63
CA ASN A 499 7.50 3.09 -38.68
C ASN A 499 6.94 3.02 -40.10
N ALA A 500 5.63 2.77 -40.28
CA ALA A 500 5.01 2.73 -41.59
C ALA A 500 5.06 4.11 -42.28
N ASP A 501 5.18 4.07 -43.59
CA ASP A 501 5.06 5.21 -44.50
C ASP A 501 3.84 5.02 -45.42
N GLU A 502 3.61 5.97 -46.32
CA GLU A 502 2.50 5.91 -47.29
C GLU A 502 2.52 4.66 -48.18
N THR A 503 3.68 4.00 -48.32
CA THR A 503 3.82 2.80 -49.15
C THR A 503 3.58 1.50 -48.38
N THR A 504 3.69 1.53 -47.05
CA THR A 504 3.66 0.34 -46.18
C THR A 504 2.45 0.30 -45.24
N ILE A 505 1.76 1.43 -45.03
CA ILE A 505 0.63 1.54 -44.10
C ILE A 505 -0.55 0.62 -44.45
N GLU A 506 -0.80 0.37 -45.74
CA GLU A 506 -1.86 -0.54 -46.20
C GLU A 506 -1.52 -2.02 -45.94
N ASP A 507 -0.24 -2.39 -46.04
CA ASP A 507 0.19 -3.75 -45.69
C ASP A 507 0.07 -4.01 -44.18
N VAL A 508 0.43 -3.01 -43.36
CA VAL A 508 0.26 -3.05 -41.90
C VAL A 508 -1.23 -3.12 -41.53
N LYS A 509 -2.08 -2.33 -42.17
CA LYS A 509 -3.55 -2.42 -42.03
C LYS A 509 -4.07 -3.80 -42.39
N ALA A 510 -3.62 -4.38 -43.51
CA ALA A 510 -4.05 -5.70 -43.94
C ALA A 510 -3.59 -6.82 -42.99
N LYS A 511 -2.44 -6.66 -42.32
CA LYS A 511 -2.03 -7.55 -41.21
C LYS A 511 -2.97 -7.41 -40.02
N ILE A 512 -3.28 -6.19 -39.60
CA ILE A 512 -4.18 -5.91 -38.46
C ILE A 512 -5.59 -6.46 -38.71
N TYR A 513 -6.11 -6.32 -39.92
CA TYR A 513 -7.46 -6.78 -40.27
C TYR A 513 -7.56 -8.30 -40.43
N ARG A 514 -6.45 -8.97 -40.77
CA ARG A 514 -6.36 -10.44 -40.76
C ARG A 514 -6.18 -11.00 -39.36
N ASP A 515 -5.75 -10.15 -38.44
CA ASP A 515 -5.57 -10.51 -37.05
C ASP A 515 -6.93 -10.46 -36.32
N GLU A 516 -7.63 -11.60 -36.33
CA GLU A 516 -8.91 -11.78 -35.61
C GLU A 516 -8.78 -11.55 -34.09
N ARG A 517 -7.55 -11.41 -33.57
CA ARG A 517 -7.27 -11.07 -32.17
C ARG A 517 -7.40 -9.56 -31.90
N ILE A 518 -7.30 -8.70 -32.92
CA ILE A 518 -7.22 -7.25 -32.77
C ILE A 518 -8.60 -6.57 -32.84
N ILE A 519 -9.57 -7.17 -33.54
CA ILE A 519 -10.88 -6.55 -33.78
C ILE A 519 -12.00 -7.47 -33.23
N PRO A 520 -12.34 -7.40 -31.93
CA PRO A 520 -13.33 -8.30 -31.35
C PRO A 520 -14.78 -7.89 -31.68
N TYR A 521 -15.01 -6.65 -32.11
CA TYR A 521 -16.33 -6.01 -32.09
C TYR A 521 -16.77 -5.35 -33.41
N ILE A 522 -16.00 -5.49 -34.49
CA ILE A 522 -16.33 -4.91 -35.80
C ILE A 522 -16.43 -6.04 -36.82
N THR A 523 -17.59 -6.16 -37.47
CA THR A 523 -17.81 -7.13 -38.55
C THR A 523 -17.00 -6.75 -39.80
N ARG A 524 -16.71 -7.72 -40.68
CA ARG A 524 -16.01 -7.42 -41.97
C ARG A 524 -16.73 -6.35 -42.81
N GLU A 525 -18.06 -6.33 -42.78
CA GLU A 525 -18.88 -5.32 -43.46
C GLU A 525 -18.78 -3.92 -42.85
N GLU A 526 -18.53 -3.82 -41.53
CA GLU A 526 -18.27 -2.55 -40.86
C GLU A 526 -16.84 -2.05 -41.11
N LEU A 527 -15.85 -2.95 -41.21
CA LEU A 527 -14.48 -2.62 -41.61
C LEU A 527 -14.42 -2.07 -43.04
N GLU A 528 -15.14 -2.68 -43.98
CA GLU A 528 -15.20 -2.23 -45.38
C GLU A 528 -15.83 -0.82 -45.54
N LYS A 529 -16.73 -0.42 -44.64
CA LYS A 529 -17.28 0.95 -44.63
C LYS A 529 -16.28 1.97 -44.12
N VAL A 530 -15.47 1.60 -43.12
CA VAL A 530 -14.43 2.45 -42.54
C VAL A 530 -13.26 2.64 -43.52
N ASP A 531 -13.03 1.70 -44.44
CA ASP A 531 -11.93 1.76 -45.39
C ASP A 531 -11.98 2.96 -46.34
N LYS A 532 -13.16 3.41 -46.75
CA LYS A 532 -13.30 4.64 -47.55
C LYS A 532 -12.89 5.89 -46.77
N ASP A 533 -13.27 5.95 -45.50
CA ASP A 533 -12.90 7.07 -44.63
C ASP A 533 -11.39 7.00 -44.27
N PHE A 534 -10.82 5.80 -44.20
CA PHE A 534 -9.40 5.57 -43.92
C PHE A 534 -8.48 6.06 -45.05
N GLU A 535 -8.87 5.85 -46.31
CA GLU A 535 -8.10 6.31 -47.48
C GLU A 535 -7.97 7.85 -47.54
N GLU A 536 -8.97 8.58 -47.03
CA GLU A 536 -9.00 10.05 -47.00
C GLU A 536 -8.20 10.66 -45.84
N LEU A 537 -7.73 9.86 -44.89
CA LEU A 537 -6.93 10.32 -43.75
C LEU A 537 -5.48 10.64 -44.15
N THR A 538 -4.87 11.57 -43.44
CA THR A 538 -3.41 11.76 -43.48
C THR A 538 -2.71 10.51 -42.94
N LEU A 539 -1.46 10.22 -43.37
CA LEU A 539 -0.67 9.10 -42.81
C LEU A 539 -0.70 9.08 -41.28
N GLU A 540 -0.62 10.25 -40.65
CA GLU A 540 -0.57 10.36 -39.20
C GLU A 540 -1.91 10.05 -38.53
N ASP A 541 -3.02 10.33 -39.20
CA ASP A 541 -4.35 9.94 -38.73
C ASP A 541 -4.67 8.47 -39.06
N LYS A 542 -4.14 7.93 -40.17
CA LYS A 542 -4.15 6.49 -40.48
C LYS A 542 -3.45 5.68 -39.39
N LYS A 543 -2.24 6.09 -39.00
CA LYS A 543 -1.50 5.47 -37.88
C LYS A 543 -2.30 5.51 -36.58
N LYS A 544 -2.87 6.66 -36.22
CA LYS A 544 -3.72 6.79 -35.02
C LYS A 544 -4.96 5.89 -35.09
N ALA A 545 -5.58 5.73 -36.25
CA ALA A 545 -6.74 4.86 -36.44
C ALA A 545 -6.36 3.39 -36.27
N LEU A 546 -5.27 2.92 -36.89
CA LEU A 546 -4.78 1.54 -36.72
C LEU A 546 -4.37 1.24 -35.26
N ILE A 547 -3.69 2.18 -34.59
CA ILE A 547 -3.33 2.05 -33.16
C ILE A 547 -4.57 1.96 -32.26
N LYS A 548 -5.69 2.56 -32.65
CA LYS A 548 -6.97 2.44 -31.92
C LYS A 548 -7.65 1.10 -32.15
N LEU A 549 -7.42 0.46 -33.28
CA LEU A 549 -7.93 -0.88 -33.58
C LEU A 549 -7.17 -1.95 -32.80
N ILE A 550 -5.87 -1.76 -32.55
CA ILE A 550 -5.10 -2.62 -31.63
C ILE A 550 -5.69 -2.51 -30.22
N ASP A 551 -6.37 -3.57 -29.77
CA ASP A 551 -6.81 -3.72 -28.39
C ASP A 551 -5.59 -3.67 -27.46
N LYS A 552 -5.44 -2.53 -26.79
CA LYS A 552 -4.34 -2.25 -25.86
C LYS A 552 -4.37 -3.16 -24.63
N ASN A 553 -5.45 -3.94 -24.40
CA ASN A 553 -5.50 -4.99 -23.38
C ASN A 553 -4.72 -6.26 -23.76
N LYS A 554 -4.22 -6.38 -24.99
CA LYS A 554 -3.44 -7.53 -25.47
C LYS A 554 -1.96 -7.20 -25.65
N LEU A 555 -1.43 -6.26 -24.86
CA LEU A 555 0.01 -6.03 -24.82
C LEU A 555 0.73 -7.31 -24.42
N TYR A 556 0.21 -8.07 -23.45
CA TYR A 556 0.83 -9.28 -22.92
C TYR A 556 0.08 -10.56 -23.28
N VAL A 557 0.82 -11.65 -23.44
CA VAL A 557 0.26 -12.98 -23.76
C VAL A 557 -0.19 -13.70 -22.49
N ASN A 558 -1.44 -14.14 -22.45
CA ASN A 558 -1.97 -14.92 -21.33
C ASN A 558 -1.43 -16.35 -21.31
N TYR A 559 -1.18 -16.88 -20.13
CA TYR A 559 -0.74 -18.26 -19.92
C TYR A 559 -1.75 -19.29 -20.42
N SER A 560 -3.05 -18.98 -20.40
CA SER A 560 -4.09 -19.84 -21.01
C SER A 560 -3.93 -19.98 -22.52
N ASP A 561 -3.29 -19.02 -23.18
CA ASP A 561 -3.04 -19.01 -24.62
C ASP A 561 -1.65 -19.56 -24.98
N ILE A 562 -0.94 -20.21 -24.04
CA ILE A 562 0.44 -20.67 -24.25
C ILE A 562 0.60 -21.71 -25.38
N GLU A 563 -0.47 -22.41 -25.74
CA GLU A 563 -0.47 -23.35 -26.89
C GLU A 563 -0.90 -22.69 -28.21
N ASN A 564 -1.38 -21.45 -28.17
CA ASN A 564 -1.84 -20.78 -29.37
C ASN A 564 -0.62 -20.44 -30.26
N LYS A 565 -0.62 -21.05 -31.44
CA LYS A 565 0.47 -20.94 -32.43
C LYS A 565 0.65 -19.52 -32.97
N ASP A 566 -0.36 -18.66 -32.84
CA ASP A 566 -0.32 -17.29 -33.34
C ASP A 566 0.62 -16.38 -32.53
N PHE A 567 1.02 -16.81 -31.32
CA PHE A 567 1.94 -16.06 -30.45
C PHE A 567 3.41 -16.45 -30.63
N ASP A 568 3.73 -17.45 -31.47
CA ASP A 568 5.10 -17.95 -31.73
C ASP A 568 5.97 -18.14 -30.47
N ILE A 569 5.35 -18.65 -29.40
CA ILE A 569 6.01 -18.82 -28.11
C ILE A 569 7.03 -19.96 -28.23
N SER A 570 8.29 -19.68 -27.90
CA SER A 570 9.36 -20.67 -27.97
C SER A 570 9.14 -21.84 -27.00
N ASP A 571 9.57 -23.06 -27.36
CA ASP A 571 9.45 -24.23 -26.47
C ASP A 571 10.15 -24.03 -25.12
N LYS A 572 11.23 -23.24 -25.12
CA LYS A 572 11.95 -22.84 -23.90
C LYS A 572 11.05 -21.98 -23.00
N ASP A 573 10.42 -20.95 -23.55
CA ASP A 573 9.54 -20.05 -22.79
C ASP A 573 8.29 -20.77 -22.31
N LYS A 574 7.74 -21.69 -23.12
CA LYS A 574 6.66 -22.58 -22.70
C LYS A 574 7.06 -23.42 -21.50
N LYS A 575 8.22 -24.08 -21.58
CA LYS A 575 8.71 -24.95 -20.51
C LYS A 575 8.96 -24.17 -19.22
N PHE A 576 9.61 -23.01 -19.30
CA PHE A 576 9.83 -22.17 -18.13
C PHE A 576 8.52 -21.67 -17.52
N THR A 577 7.63 -21.10 -18.33
CA THR A 577 6.35 -20.56 -17.87
C THR A 577 5.51 -21.63 -17.17
N ARG A 578 5.43 -22.84 -17.75
CA ARG A 578 4.77 -23.98 -17.09
C ARG A 578 5.42 -24.33 -15.77
N SER A 579 6.75 -24.46 -15.72
CA SER A 579 7.47 -24.77 -14.46
C SER A 579 7.22 -23.73 -13.35
N PHE A 580 7.01 -22.47 -13.73
CA PHE A 580 6.69 -21.41 -12.78
C PHE A 580 5.28 -21.58 -12.20
N TYR A 581 4.28 -21.90 -13.02
CA TYR A 581 2.87 -21.95 -12.61
C TYR A 581 2.35 -23.31 -12.15
N GLU A 582 2.88 -24.40 -12.70
CA GLU A 582 2.42 -25.77 -12.50
C GLU A 582 3.19 -26.42 -11.35
N VAL A 583 3.30 -25.74 -10.21
CA VAL A 583 3.97 -26.24 -9.01
C VAL A 583 3.53 -27.68 -8.73
N VAL A 584 4.50 -28.60 -8.75
CA VAL A 584 4.34 -30.02 -8.37
C VAL A 584 4.30 -30.15 -6.86
#